data_AF-A0A7X9II46-F1
#
_entry.id   AF-A0A7X9II46-F1
#
_cell.length_a   1.000
_cell.length_b   1.000
_cell.length_c   1.000
_cell.angle_alpha   90.00
_cell.angle_beta   90.00
_cell.angle_gamma   90.00
#
_symmetry.space_group_name_H-M   'P 1'
#
loop_
_entity.id
_entity.type
_entity.pdbx_description
1 polymer ?
#
loop_
_entity_poly.entity_id
_entity_poly.type
_entity_poly.pdbx_seq_one_letter_code
_entity_poly.pdbx_strand_id
1 'polypeptide(L)'
;MSVVPCVGCGWCCLNDQCRESHILYGYLKRCPDLYWDQDTARYRCRLAEDPEHGERYRFLLGVGEGCCARFNSWRGEVRNRDAPDE
;
A
#
# COMPACT_ATOMS: atom_id res chain seq x y z
N MET A 1 -9.03 13.47 -10.66
CA MET A 1 -7.64 13.02 -10.42
C MET A 1 -7.39 11.84 -11.34
N SER A 2 -6.28 11.80 -12.07
CA SER A 2 -5.94 10.65 -12.90
C SER A 2 -5.39 9.53 -12.01
N VAL A 3 -5.97 8.33 -12.12
CA VAL A 3 -5.40 7.13 -11.50
C VAL A 3 -4.08 6.84 -12.21
N VAL A 4 -2.99 6.72 -11.46
CA VAL A 4 -1.70 6.25 -12.00
C VAL A 4 -1.35 4.91 -11.37
N PRO A 5 -0.50 4.09 -12.01
CA PRO A 5 -0.06 2.84 -11.41
C PRO A 5 0.58 3.07 -10.03
N CYS A 6 0.24 2.19 -9.08
CA CYS A 6 0.93 2.15 -7.79
C CYS A 6 2.41 1.81 -8.02
N VAL A 7 3.30 2.64 -7.47
CA VAL A 7 4.75 2.46 -7.57
C VAL A 7 5.34 1.69 -6.39
N GLY A 8 4.51 1.26 -5.43
CA GLY A 8 4.97 0.56 -4.24
C GLY A 8 5.80 1.42 -3.29
N CYS A 9 5.62 2.75 -3.31
CA CYS A 9 6.26 3.62 -2.31
C CYS A 9 5.77 3.29 -0.89
N GLY A 10 4.52 2.85 -0.74
CA GLY A 10 3.95 2.49 0.55
C GLY A 10 3.31 3.65 1.30
N TRP A 11 3.32 4.88 0.79
CA TRP A 11 2.74 6.07 1.45
C TRP A 11 1.33 5.83 2.03
N CYS A 12 0.39 5.33 1.23
CA CYS A 12 -0.98 5.10 1.68
C CYS A 12 -1.06 3.98 2.74
N CYS A 13 -0.37 2.87 2.51
CA CYS A 13 -0.46 1.69 3.37
C CYS A 13 0.40 1.77 4.64
N LEU A 14 1.42 2.63 4.65
CA LEU A 14 2.27 2.91 5.82
C LEU A 14 1.62 3.89 6.79
N ASN A 15 0.86 4.85 6.27
CA ASN A 15 0.28 5.91 7.08
C ASN A 15 -0.96 5.45 7.84
N ASP A 16 -1.81 4.62 7.21
CA ASP A 16 -3.03 4.12 7.85
C ASP A 16 -3.48 2.77 7.28
N GLN A 17 -4.27 2.04 8.05
CA GLN A 17 -4.93 0.83 7.58
C GLN A 17 -6.05 1.19 6.60
N CYS A 18 -6.16 0.45 5.50
CA CYS A 18 -7.29 0.58 4.61
C CYS A 18 -8.55 -0.04 5.22
N ARG A 19 -9.72 0.38 4.73
CA ARG A 19 -11.03 -0.14 5.15
C ARG A 19 -11.12 -1.67 5.07
N GLU A 20 -10.62 -2.27 3.99
CA GLU A 20 -10.69 -3.72 3.81
C GLU A 20 -9.80 -4.47 4.81
N SER A 21 -8.63 -3.91 5.16
CA SER A 21 -7.79 -4.45 6.24
C SER A 21 -8.50 -4.38 7.59
N HIS A 22 -9.18 -3.27 7.90
CA HIS A 22 -9.98 -3.15 9.12
C HIS A 22 -11.10 -4.19 9.21
N ILE A 23 -11.78 -4.47 8.10
CA ILE A 23 -12.84 -5.49 8.06
C ILE A 23 -12.28 -6.88 8.35
N LEU A 24 -11.11 -7.21 7.79
CA LEU A 24 -10.51 -8.53 7.91
C LEU A 24 -9.78 -8.75 9.25
N TYR A 25 -9.11 -7.73 9.78
CA TYR A 25 -8.17 -7.87 10.89
C TYR A 25 -8.45 -6.96 12.08
N GLY A 26 -9.41 -6.03 11.99
CA GLY A 26 -9.64 -5.00 13.00
C GLY A 26 -8.56 -3.91 12.99
N TYR A 27 -8.42 -3.20 14.11
CA TYR A 27 -7.44 -2.13 14.28
C TYR A 27 -6.07 -2.68 14.66
N LEU A 28 -5.08 -2.52 13.78
CA LEU A 28 -3.68 -2.85 14.04
C LEU A 28 -2.79 -1.67 13.65
N LYS A 29 -1.62 -1.58 14.28
CA LYS A 29 -0.59 -0.59 13.92
C LYS A 29 -0.10 -0.77 12.47
N ARG A 30 -0.12 -2.01 11.97
CA ARG A 30 0.38 -2.38 10.64
C ARG A 30 -0.57 -3.37 9.98
N CYS A 31 -0.95 -3.09 8.72
CA CYS A 31 -1.72 -4.03 7.90
C CYS A 31 -0.92 -5.33 7.66
N PRO A 32 -1.45 -6.53 7.99
CA PRO A 32 -0.75 -7.80 7.78
C PRO A 32 -0.46 -8.13 6.30
N ASP A 33 -1.27 -7.58 5.38
CA ASP A 33 -1.10 -7.82 3.95
C ASP A 33 -0.08 -6.92 3.27
N LEU A 34 0.39 -5.89 3.98
CA LEU A 34 1.44 -5.01 3.47
C LEU A 34 2.80 -5.61 3.76
N TYR A 35 3.60 -5.79 2.72
CA TYR A 35 4.96 -6.31 2.88
C TYR A 35 5.92 -5.62 1.91
N TRP A 36 7.17 -5.53 2.33
CA TRP A 36 8.26 -5.12 1.44
C TRP A 36 8.70 -6.33 0.58
N ASP A 37 8.63 -6.19 -0.73
CA ASP A 37 9.15 -7.15 -1.68
C ASP A 37 10.60 -6.79 -2.03
N GLN A 38 11.52 -7.67 -1.65
CA GLN A 38 12.95 -7.48 -1.87
C GLN A 38 13.32 -7.57 -3.35
N ASP A 39 12.63 -8.43 -4.11
CA ASP A 39 12.96 -8.69 -5.51
C ASP A 39 12.65 -7.48 -6.40
N THR A 40 11.56 -6.78 -6.08
CA THR A 40 11.12 -5.59 -6.81
C THR A 40 11.46 -4.27 -6.11
N ALA A 41 12.05 -4.34 -4.92
CA ALA A 41 12.35 -3.21 -4.03
C ALA A 41 11.14 -2.27 -3.86
N ARG A 42 9.96 -2.83 -3.55
CA ARG A 42 8.68 -2.12 -3.47
C ARG A 42 7.78 -2.69 -2.38
N TYR A 43 6.93 -1.85 -1.81
CA TYR A 43 5.80 -2.33 -1.02
C TYR A 43 4.72 -2.96 -1.91
N ARG A 44 4.24 -4.12 -1.47
CA ARG A 44 3.22 -4.93 -2.13
C ARG A 44 2.10 -5.28 -1.14
N CYS A 45 0.92 -5.57 -1.66
CA CYS A 45 -0.28 -5.82 -0.86
C CYS A 45 -0.91 -7.13 -1.30
N ARG A 46 -1.03 -8.08 -0.37
CA ARG A 46 -1.56 -9.44 -0.66
C ARG A 46 -3.00 -9.41 -1.16
N LEU A 47 -3.86 -8.55 -0.60
CA LEU A 47 -5.24 -8.39 -1.10
C LEU A 47 -5.25 -7.89 -2.54
N ALA A 48 -4.39 -6.93 -2.88
CA ALA A 48 -4.27 -6.42 -4.24
C ALA A 48 -3.62 -7.43 -5.21
N GLU A 49 -3.06 -8.52 -4.70
CA GLU A 49 -2.40 -9.59 -5.48
C GLU A 49 -3.20 -10.88 -5.50
N ASP A 50 -4.31 -10.90 -4.79
CA ASP A 50 -5.21 -12.04 -4.75
C ASP A 50 -5.59 -12.45 -6.18
N PRO A 51 -5.39 -13.73 -6.56
CA PRO A 51 -5.59 -14.18 -7.93
C PRO A 51 -7.07 -14.17 -8.35
N GLU A 52 -8.00 -14.22 -7.40
CA GLU A 52 -9.44 -14.31 -7.67
C GLU A 52 -10.15 -12.97 -7.47
N HIS A 53 -9.72 -12.20 -6.48
CA HIS A 53 -10.39 -10.99 -6.01
C HIS A 53 -9.51 -9.73 -6.12
N GLY A 54 -8.28 -9.84 -6.63
CA GLY A 54 -7.32 -8.74 -6.66
C GLY A 54 -7.80 -7.50 -7.42
N GLU A 55 -8.59 -7.66 -8.49
CA GLU A 55 -9.18 -6.52 -9.21
C GLU A 55 -10.16 -5.74 -8.32
N ARG A 56 -11.06 -6.45 -7.64
CA ARG A 56 -12.00 -5.86 -6.68
C ARG A 56 -11.26 -5.16 -5.55
N TYR A 57 -10.24 -5.79 -4.98
CA TYR A 57 -9.44 -5.17 -3.93
C TYR A 57 -8.71 -3.93 -4.43
N ARG A 58 -8.09 -3.94 -5.61
CA ARG A 58 -7.44 -2.74 -6.18
C ARG A 58 -8.41 -1.57 -6.31
N PHE A 59 -9.65 -1.84 -6.73
CA PHE A 59 -10.71 -0.84 -6.80
C PHE A 59 -11.10 -0.32 -5.41
N LEU A 60 -11.44 -1.20 -4.46
CA LEU A 60 -11.88 -0.82 -3.11
C LEU A 60 -10.80 -0.08 -2.31
N LEU A 61 -9.53 -0.44 -2.53
CA LEU A 61 -8.37 0.15 -1.88
C LEU A 61 -7.93 1.49 -2.50
N GLY A 62 -8.49 1.88 -3.65
CA GLY A 62 -8.05 3.07 -4.39
C GLY A 62 -6.56 2.99 -4.76
N VAL A 63 -6.10 1.80 -5.19
CA VAL A 63 -4.67 1.58 -5.49
C VAL A 63 -4.23 2.53 -6.59
N GLY A 64 -3.25 3.39 -6.27
CA GLY A 64 -2.75 4.40 -7.21
C GLY A 64 -3.38 5.80 -7.04
N GLU A 65 -4.45 5.94 -6.26
CA GLU A 65 -5.04 7.24 -5.93
C GLU A 65 -4.33 7.89 -4.75
N GLY A 66 -4.10 7.13 -3.67
CA GLY A 66 -3.48 7.65 -2.45
C GLY A 66 -2.04 8.12 -2.63
N CYS A 67 -1.20 7.35 -3.34
CA CYS A 67 0.21 7.71 -3.54
C CYS A 67 0.40 8.97 -4.42
N CYS A 68 -0.66 9.45 -5.07
CA CYS A 68 -0.69 10.71 -5.83
C CYS A 68 -1.21 11.90 -5.03
N ALA A 69 -1.54 11.72 -3.75
CA ALA A 69 -1.85 12.84 -2.88
C ALA A 69 -0.73 13.87 -2.97
N ARG A 70 -1.08 15.15 -3.10
CA ARG A 70 -0.14 16.27 -3.17
C ARG A 70 0.91 16.27 -2.04
N PHE A 71 0.59 15.62 -0.92
CA PHE A 71 1.42 15.53 0.28
C PHE A 71 2.39 14.34 0.28
N ASN A 72 2.37 13.47 -0.74
CA ASN A 72 3.36 12.40 -0.86
C ASN A 72 4.67 12.94 -1.44
N SER A 73 5.55 13.47 -0.58
CA SER A 73 6.87 13.98 -0.96
C SER A 73 7.83 12.89 -1.45
N TRP A 74 7.53 11.61 -1.23
CA TRP A 74 8.47 10.50 -1.42
C TRP A 74 7.93 9.41 -2.36
N ARG A 75 6.98 9.74 -3.24
CA ARG A 75 6.46 8.82 -4.27
C ARG A 75 7.57 8.20 -5.12
N GLY A 76 8.59 9.00 -5.47
CA GLY A 76 9.75 8.56 -6.26
C GLY A 76 10.86 7.90 -5.45
N GLU A 77 10.85 8.05 -4.12
CA GLU A 77 11.89 7.56 -3.21
C GLU A 77 11.45 6.23 -2.57
N VAL A 78 11.22 5.24 -3.43
CA VAL A 78 10.79 3.91 -2.98
C VAL A 78 11.94 3.22 -2.24
N ARG A 79 11.74 2.94 -0.96
CA ARG A 79 12.69 2.27 -0.06
C ARG A 79 11.93 1.59 1.08
N ASN A 80 12.54 0.58 1.68
CA ASN A 80 11.99 -0.07 2.87
C ASN A 80 11.99 0.94 4.04
N ARG A 81 10.87 1.01 4.75
CA ARG A 81 10.59 1.89 5.91
C ARG A 81 10.05 1.09 7.10
N ASP A 82 10.18 -0.24 7.08
CA ASP A 82 9.77 -1.11 8.18
C ASP A 82 10.83 -1.16 9.30
N ALA A 83 12.07 -0.76 8.99
CA ALA A 83 13.11 -0.56 9.99
C ALA A 83 12.83 0.73 10.79
N PRO A 84 13.05 0.73 12.12
CA PRO A 84 13.06 1.98 12.87
C PRO A 84 14.16 2.88 12.30
N ASP A 85 13.84 4.17 12.11
CA ASP A 85 14.88 5.19 11.96
C ASP A 85 15.75 5.11 13.24
N GLU A 86 17.05 4.84 13.10
CA GLU A 86 18.04 4.91 14.20
C GLU A 86 18.11 6.31 14.83
#